data_AF-A0A942IBS0-F1
#
_entry.id   AF-A0A942IBS0-F1
#
_cell.length_a   1.000
_cell.length_b   1.000
_cell.length_c   1.000
_cell.angle_alpha   90.00
_cell.angle_beta   90.00
_cell.angle_gamma   90.00
#
_symmetry.space_group_name_H-M   'P 1'
#
loop_
_entity.id
_entity.type
_entity.pdbx_description
1 polymer ?
#
loop_
_entity_poly.entity_id
_entity_poly.type
_entity_poly.pdbx_seq_one_letter_code
_entity_poly.pdbx_strand_id
1 'polypeptide(L)' 'FKTILVANEVGCGIVPETQLGRFFRDLAGRANQLVAKEADEVFLAVAGYLLRVKGEA' A
#
# COMPACT_ATOMS: atom_id res chain seq x y z
N PHE A 1 -16.76 -14.42 2.98
CA PHE A 1 -16.37 -14.40 1.55
C PHE A 1 -14.93 -13.94 1.45
N LYS A 2 -14.17 -14.40 0.45
CA LYS A 2 -12.79 -13.93 0.24
C LYS A 2 -12.84 -12.51 -0.31
N THR A 3 -12.23 -11.55 0.40
CA THR A 3 -12.16 -10.14 0.00
C THR A 3 -10.75 -9.82 -0.43
N ILE A 4 -10.59 -9.16 -1.58
CA ILE A 4 -9.30 -8.70 -2.09
C ILE A 4 -9.38 -7.19 -2.26
N LEU A 5 -8.49 -6.47 -1.59
CA LEU A 5 -8.32 -5.03 -1.77
C LEU A 5 -7.02 -4.79 -2.53
N VAL A 6 -7.07 -3.90 -3.51
CA VAL A 6 -5.89 -3.47 -4.27
C VAL A 6 -5.69 -1.99 -4.03
N ALA A 7 -4.48 -1.63 -3.62
CA ALA A 7 -4.05 -0.26 -3.44
C ALA A 7 -2.63 -0.09 -4.01
N ASN A 8 -2.26 1.17 -4.29
CA ASN A 8 -0.95 1.49 -4.82
C ASN A 8 0.00 1.92 -3.70
N GLU A 9 1.26 1.54 -3.82
CA GLU A 9 2.35 2.14 -3.05
C GLU A 9 2.84 3.40 -3.79
N VAL A 10 2.68 4.56 -3.15
CA VAL A 10 2.99 5.87 -3.73
C VAL A 10 4.10 6.61 -2.96
N GLY A 11 4.62 6.01 -1.89
CA GLY A 11 5.62 6.58 -0.99
C GLY A 11 7.07 6.44 -1.47
N CYS A 12 7.36 5.55 -2.41
CA CYS A 12 8.73 5.20 -2.84
C CYS A 12 9.35 6.15 -3.88
N GLY A 13 8.80 7.36 -4.03
CA GLY A 13 9.30 8.39 -4.94
C GLY A 13 9.82 9.63 -4.22
N ILE A 14 10.14 10.67 -5.00
CA ILE A 14 10.50 11.99 -4.47
C ILE A 14 9.28 12.66 -3.82
N VAL A 15 9.51 13.61 -2.93
CA VAL A 15 8.45 14.43 -2.32
C VAL A 15 7.78 15.29 -3.40
N PRO A 16 6.44 15.25 -3.54
CA PRO A 16 5.74 16.10 -4.50
C PRO A 16 5.91 17.59 -4.19
N GLU A 17 6.08 18.41 -5.23
CA GLU A 17 6.17 19.87 -5.12
C GLU A 17 4.84 20.51 -4.70
N THR A 18 3.73 19.91 -5.09
CA THR A 18 2.40 20.42 -4.76
C THR A 18 1.98 20.00 -3.36
N GLN A 19 1.29 20.91 -2.66
CA GLN A 19 0.70 20.63 -1.36
C GLN A 19 -0.25 19.43 -1.44
N LEU A 20 -1.13 19.40 -2.44
CA LEU A 20 -2.07 18.29 -2.66
C LEU A 20 -1.35 16.95 -2.83
N GLY A 21 -0.25 16.91 -3.60
CA GLY A 21 0.51 15.69 -3.81
C GLY A 21 1.10 15.14 -2.50
N ARG A 22 1.64 16.01 -1.64
CA ARG A 22 2.14 15.62 -0.32
C ARG A 22 1.03 15.04 0.55
N PHE A 23 -0.11 15.74 0.64
CA PHE A 23 -1.26 15.27 1.41
C PHE A 23 -1.79 13.94 0.89
N PHE A 24 -1.93 13.79 -0.42
CA PHE A 24 -2.39 12.55 -1.04
C PHE A 24 -1.47 11.39 -0.69
N ARG A 25 -0.16 11.53 -0.89
CA ARG A 25 0.82 10.50 -0.58
C ARG A 25 0.75 10.07 0.89
N ASP A 26 0.70 11.04 1.81
CA ASP A 26 0.69 10.77 3.25
C ASP A 26 -0.63 10.13 3.72
N LEU A 27 -1.76 10.52 3.12
CA LEU A 27 -3.08 9.92 3.41
C LEU A 27 -3.18 8.51 2.83
N ALA A 28 -2.73 8.30 1.59
CA ALA A 28 -2.72 6.99 0.94
C ALA A 28 -1.88 5.99 1.74
N GLY A 29 -0.68 6.38 2.18
CA GLY A 29 0.16 5.52 3.02
C GLY A 29 -0.51 5.14 4.35
N ARG A 30 -1.18 6.09 5.02
CA ARG A 30 -1.94 5.83 6.24
C ARG A 30 -3.13 4.91 6.01
N ALA A 31 -3.87 5.10 4.92
CA ALA A 31 -4.98 4.21 4.54
C ALA A 31 -4.47 2.79 4.26
N ASN A 32 -3.38 2.64 3.52
CA ASN A 32 -2.75 1.34 3.27
C ASN A 32 -2.34 0.65 4.57
N GLN A 33 -1.75 1.37 5.52
CA GLN A 33 -1.39 0.82 6.84
C GLN A 33 -2.61 0.35 7.64
N LEU A 34 -3.71 1.12 7.64
CA LEU A 34 -4.94 0.74 8.32
C LEU A 34 -5.51 -0.56 7.76
N VAL A 35 -5.57 -0.70 6.43
CA VAL A 35 -6.05 -1.93 5.78
C VAL A 35 -5.09 -3.09 6.03
N ALA A 36 -3.78 -2.88 5.86
CA ALA A 36 -2.76 -3.91 6.07
C ALA A 36 -2.73 -4.45 7.50
N LYS A 37 -3.07 -3.61 8.49
CA LYS A 37 -3.17 -4.02 9.89
C LYS A 37 -4.25 -5.09 10.09
N GLU A 38 -5.41 -4.91 9.47
CA GLU A 38 -6.57 -5.80 9.61
C GLU A 38 -6.57 -6.96 8.59
N ALA A 39 -5.82 -6.84 7.49
CA ALA A 39 -5.74 -7.89 6.47
C ALA A 39 -5.02 -9.15 6.98
N ASP A 40 -5.52 -10.34 6.60
CA ASP A 40 -4.87 -11.62 6.92
C ASP A 40 -3.51 -11.77 6.19
N GLU A 41 -3.46 -11.35 4.93
CA GLU A 41 -2.28 -11.40 4.07
C GLU A 41 -2.04 -10.05 3.38
N VAL A 42 -0.78 -9.66 3.22
CA VAL A 42 -0.40 -8.43 2.49
C VAL A 42 0.69 -8.76 1.49
N PHE A 43 0.51 -8.33 0.25
CA PHE A 43 1.46 -8.54 -0.84
C PHE A 43 1.86 -7.22 -1.48
N LEU A 44 3.15 -7.10 -1.81
CA LEU A 44 3.67 -6.08 -2.72
C LEU A 44 3.86 -6.72 -4.10
N ALA A 45 3.20 -6.18 -5.12
CA ALA A 45 3.34 -6.64 -6.50
C ALA A 45 4.41 -5.82 -7.23
N VAL A 46 5.43 -6.48 -7.77
CA VAL A 46 6.52 -5.84 -8.55
C VAL A 46 6.76 -6.65 -9.82
N ALA A 47 6.57 -6.01 -10.98
CA ALA A 47 6.75 -6.65 -12.29
C ALA A 47 5.99 -7.99 -12.46
N GLY A 48 4.81 -8.13 -11.86
CA GLY A 48 4.00 -9.35 -11.88
C GLY A 48 4.38 -10.40 -10.83
N TYR A 49 5.47 -10.20 -10.09
CA TYR A 49 5.86 -11.05 -8.96
C TYR A 49 5.26 -10.52 -7.66
N LEU A 50 4.81 -11.43 -6.80
CA LEU A 50 4.22 -11.10 -5.50
C LEU A 50 5.23 -11.35 -4.39
N LEU A 51 5.58 -10.29 -3.66
CA LEU A 51 6.33 -10.38 -2.42
C LEU A 51 5.34 -10.37 -1.25
N ARG A 52 5.30 -11.45 -0.47
CA ARG A 52 4.50 -11.53 0.76
C ARG A 52 5.17 -10.69 1.86
N VAL A 53 4.45 -9.70 2.38
CA VAL A 53 4.90 -8.79 3.44
C VAL A 53 4.32 -9.18 4.81
N LYS A 54 3.11 -9.77 4.82
CA LYS A 54 2.42 -10.26 6.02
C LYS A 54 1.68 -11.55 5.70
N GLY A 55 1.65 -12.49 6.64
CA GLY A 55 0.97 -13.79 6.55
C GLY A 55 1.94 -14.96 6.72
N GLU A 56 1.41 -16.16 6.90
CA GLU A 56 2.22 -17.39 6.97
C GLU A 56 2.83 -17.73 5.60
N ALA A 57 3.92 -18.52 5.64
CA ALA A 57 4.74 -18.88 4.48
C ALA A 57 4.07 -19.93 3.59
#